data_AF-A0A7R8H8P5-F1
#
_entry.id   AF-A0A7R8H8P5-F1
#
_cell.length_a   1.000
_cell.length_b   1.000
_cell.length_c   1.000
_cell.angle_alpha   90.00
_cell.angle_beta   90.00
_cell.angle_gamma   90.00
#
_symmetry.space_group_name_H-M   'P 1'
#
loop_
_entity.id
_entity.type
_entity.pdbx_description
1 polymer ?
#
loop_
_entity_poly.entity_id
_entity_poly.type
_entity_poly.pdbx_seq_one_letter_code
_entity_poly.pdbx_strand_id
1 'polypeptide(L)'
;MMKGPELEEESDSDEETESNDGPFTREVEEILDKFIEKNWLRSLENDVICFTPRFIAEMETYLRFVYPNDVLTCSLCNKLVIKALSCTCSKHFHLYCLGNAAPKGQNLGELTEISCPKCKHPIPLTHFLPTQSQRRKRSNSDE
;
A
#
# COMPACT_ATOMS: atom_id res chain seq x y z
N MET A 1 74.55 26.95 -19.12
CA MET A 1 73.45 27.45 -19.97
C MET A 1 72.42 26.34 -20.10
N MET A 2 71.12 26.44 -19.84
CA MET A 2 70.16 27.45 -19.34
C MET A 2 69.02 26.63 -18.65
N LYS A 3 68.66 26.86 -17.37
CA LYS A 3 67.44 27.52 -16.85
C LYS A 3 66.07 27.23 -17.54
N GLY A 4 65.25 26.39 -16.87
CA GLY A 4 63.78 26.46 -16.65
C GLY A 4 62.80 26.22 -17.81
N PRO A 5 61.47 26.03 -17.56
CA PRO A 5 60.77 25.97 -16.26
C PRO A 5 59.81 24.76 -16.07
N GLU A 6 59.34 24.58 -14.83
CA GLU A 6 58.10 23.88 -14.44
C GLU A 6 56.89 24.39 -15.21
N LEU A 7 55.99 23.48 -15.60
CA LEU A 7 54.56 23.74 -15.69
C LEU A 7 53.82 22.48 -15.24
N GLU A 8 53.33 22.56 -14.02
CA GLU A 8 52.24 21.76 -13.48
C GLU A 8 51.00 22.09 -14.33
N GLU A 9 50.45 21.10 -15.03
CA GLU A 9 49.09 21.20 -15.58
C GLU A 9 48.17 20.48 -14.61
N GLU A 10 47.73 21.24 -13.60
CA GLU A 10 46.48 20.99 -12.90
C GLU A 10 45.37 20.90 -13.95
N SER A 11 44.78 19.71 -14.10
CA SER A 11 43.46 19.58 -14.68
C SER A 11 42.50 19.27 -13.55
N ASP A 12 41.98 20.36 -12.96
CA ASP A 12 40.68 20.37 -12.29
C ASP A 12 39.64 19.92 -13.32
N SER A 13 39.41 18.61 -13.37
CA SER A 13 38.09 18.13 -13.77
C SER A 13 37.24 18.22 -12.52
N ASP A 14 36.52 19.33 -12.39
CA ASP A 14 35.31 19.43 -11.57
C ASP A 14 34.39 18.28 -12.00
N GLU A 15 34.53 17.15 -11.32
CA GLU A 15 33.56 16.08 -11.35
C GLU A 15 32.34 16.66 -10.62
N GLU A 16 31.51 17.38 -11.38
CA GLU A 16 30.14 17.67 -10.99
C GLU A 16 29.51 16.33 -10.68
N THR A 17 29.56 15.95 -9.40
CA THR A 17 28.79 14.83 -8.87
C THR A 17 27.35 15.23 -9.10
N GLU A 18 26.78 14.76 -10.22
CA GLU A 18 25.35 14.72 -10.41
C GLU A 18 24.79 14.01 -9.17
N SER A 19 24.30 14.82 -8.23
CA SER A 19 23.51 14.36 -7.11
C SER A 19 22.37 13.58 -7.74
N ASN A 20 22.45 12.26 -7.65
CA ASN A 20 21.44 11.32 -8.11
C ASN A 20 20.24 11.36 -7.16
N ASP A 21 19.77 12.58 -6.88
CA ASP A 21 18.54 12.85 -6.18
C ASP A 21 17.44 12.67 -7.23
N GLY A 22 16.88 11.45 -7.26
CA GLY A 22 15.58 11.23 -7.88
C GLY A 22 14.54 12.24 -7.34
N PRO A 23 13.37 12.37 -7.96
CA PRO A 23 12.46 13.52 -7.79
C PRO A 23 11.78 13.63 -6.41
N PHE A 24 12.21 12.86 -5.42
CA PHE A 24 11.75 12.97 -4.04
C PHE A 24 12.66 13.93 -3.30
N THR A 25 12.30 15.22 -3.34
CA THR A 25 12.95 16.21 -2.51
C THR A 25 12.71 15.87 -1.03
N ARG A 26 13.66 16.21 -0.14
CA ARG A 26 13.50 16.08 1.33
C ARG A 26 12.15 16.63 1.84
N GLU A 27 11.64 17.66 1.18
CA GLU A 27 10.34 18.26 1.48
C GLU A 27 9.16 17.29 1.25
N VAL A 28 9.20 16.47 0.20
CA VAL A 28 8.15 15.46 -0.08
C VAL A 28 8.14 14.38 1.00
N GLU A 29 9.32 13.92 1.43
CA GLU A 29 9.46 12.94 2.51
C GLU A 29 8.87 13.47 3.83
N GLU A 30 9.21 14.71 4.19
CA GLU A 30 8.66 15.38 5.38
C GLU A 30 7.12 15.50 5.34
N ILE A 31 6.53 15.67 4.14
CA ILE A 31 5.07 15.72 3.96
C ILE A 31 4.46 14.33 4.13
N LEU A 32 5.08 13.30 3.55
CA LEU A 32 4.62 11.92 3.69
C LEU A 32 4.65 11.48 5.16
N ASP A 33 5.70 11.83 5.89
CA ASP A 33 5.81 11.57 7.33
C ASP A 33 4.68 12.21 8.12
N LYS A 34 4.31 13.46 7.80
CA LYS A 34 3.16 14.14 8.43
C LYS A 34 1.84 13.41 8.15
N PHE A 35 1.65 12.84 6.96
CA PHE A 35 0.45 12.06 6.66
C PHE A 35 0.43 10.71 7.39
N ILE A 36 1.58 10.09 7.57
CA ILE A 36 1.74 8.85 8.33
C ILE A 36 1.47 9.11 9.82
N GLU A 37 2.07 10.14 10.40
CA GLU A 37 1.87 10.58 11.78
C GLU A 37 0.37 10.85 12.06
N LYS A 38 -0.31 11.52 11.13
CA LYS A 38 -1.74 11.83 11.22
C LYS A 38 -2.66 10.65 10.89
N ASN A 39 -2.11 9.46 10.67
CA ASN A 39 -2.85 8.23 10.34
C ASN A 39 -3.70 8.34 9.06
N TRP A 40 -3.30 9.14 8.07
CA TRP A 40 -3.91 9.12 6.74
C TRP A 40 -3.26 8.05 5.85
N LEU A 41 -1.95 7.89 5.96
CA LEU A 41 -1.16 6.91 5.24
C LEU A 41 -0.47 5.96 6.21
N ARG A 42 -0.01 4.81 5.71
CA ARG A 42 0.91 3.93 6.42
C ARG A 42 2.02 3.49 5.47
N SER A 43 3.23 3.42 5.98
CA SER A 43 4.33 2.74 5.30
C SER A 43 4.30 1.24 5.60
N LEU A 44 4.64 0.42 4.61
CA LEU A 44 4.89 -1.01 4.69
C LEU A 44 6.38 -1.28 4.42
N GLU A 45 6.79 -2.52 4.60
CA GLU A 45 8.10 -2.97 4.13
C GLU A 45 8.27 -2.69 2.63
N ASN A 46 9.50 -2.36 2.22
CA ASN A 46 9.88 -1.98 0.84
C ASN A 46 9.30 -0.63 0.37
N ASP A 47 9.14 0.34 1.27
CA ASP A 47 8.71 1.72 0.97
C ASP A 47 7.33 1.82 0.28
N VAL A 48 6.48 0.80 0.46
CA VAL A 48 5.13 0.79 -0.10
C VAL A 48 4.19 1.58 0.81
N ILE A 49 3.61 2.66 0.29
CA ILE A 49 2.62 3.47 1.00
C ILE A 49 1.21 2.92 0.74
N CYS A 50 0.40 2.84 1.79
CA CYS A 50 -0.98 2.39 1.73
C CYS A 50 -1.92 3.37 2.45
N PHE A 51 -3.17 3.44 2.00
CA PHE A 51 -4.23 4.13 2.74
C PHE A 51 -4.54 3.43 4.06
N THR A 52 -4.77 4.21 5.10
CA THR A 52 -5.28 3.70 6.37
C THR A 52 -6.81 3.53 6.31
N PRO A 53 -7.41 2.79 7.28
CA PRO A 53 -8.86 2.75 7.43
C PRO A 53 -9.49 4.14 7.65
N ARG A 54 -8.78 5.06 8.31
CA ARG A 54 -9.21 6.44 8.53
C ARG A 54 -9.39 7.17 7.19
N PHE A 55 -8.36 7.15 6.34
CA PHE A 55 -8.41 7.77 5.03
C PHE A 55 -9.59 7.23 4.21
N ILE A 56 -9.75 5.91 4.15
CA ILE A 56 -10.84 5.27 3.40
C ILE A 56 -12.21 5.72 3.93
N ALA A 57 -12.41 5.72 5.25
CA ALA A 57 -13.69 6.09 5.85
C ALA A 57 -14.05 7.57 5.62
N GLU A 58 -13.08 8.47 5.73
CA GLU A 58 -13.30 9.90 5.56
C GLU A 58 -13.41 10.31 4.07
N MET A 59 -12.67 9.65 3.18
CA MET A 59 -12.57 10.04 1.77
C MET A 59 -13.44 9.19 0.83
N GLU A 60 -14.15 8.15 1.29
CA GLU A 60 -14.92 7.23 0.42
C GLU A 60 -15.84 7.97 -0.55
N THR A 61 -16.63 8.95 -0.07
CA THR A 61 -17.55 9.72 -0.91
C THR A 61 -16.81 10.51 -2.00
N TYR A 62 -15.71 11.16 -1.62
CA TYR A 62 -14.88 11.93 -2.55
C TYR A 62 -14.26 11.02 -3.62
N LEU A 63 -13.67 9.89 -3.21
CA LEU A 63 -13.03 8.94 -4.12
C LEU A 63 -14.02 8.37 -5.13
N ARG A 64 -15.24 8.03 -4.71
CA ARG A 64 -16.29 7.54 -5.62
C ARG A 64 -16.75 8.59 -6.62
N PHE A 65 -16.75 9.86 -6.22
CA PHE A 65 -17.16 10.95 -7.09
C PHE A 65 -16.09 11.30 -8.12
N VAL A 66 -14.83 11.40 -7.69
CA VAL A 66 -13.71 11.84 -8.54
C VAL A 66 -13.16 10.71 -9.41
N TYR A 67 -13.15 9.48 -8.91
CA TYR A 67 -12.55 8.32 -9.58
C TYR A 67 -13.57 7.18 -9.78
N PRO A 68 -14.74 7.43 -10.39
CA PRO A 68 -15.85 6.46 -10.44
C PRO A 68 -15.50 5.16 -11.18
N ASN A 69 -14.53 5.21 -12.09
CA ASN A 69 -14.11 4.06 -12.90
C ASN A 69 -12.92 3.29 -12.31
N ASP A 70 -12.15 3.92 -11.41
CA ASP A 70 -10.94 3.32 -10.83
C ASP A 70 -11.23 2.70 -9.45
N VAL A 71 -12.27 3.18 -8.77
CA VAL A 71 -12.66 2.69 -7.46
C VAL A 71 -13.55 1.46 -7.55
N LEU A 72 -13.11 0.38 -6.90
CA LEU A 72 -13.88 -0.86 -6.84
C LEU A 72 -14.84 -0.85 -5.65
N THR A 73 -16.01 -1.47 -5.82
CA THR A 73 -17.02 -1.61 -4.76
C THR A 73 -17.23 -3.07 -4.40
N CYS A 74 -17.22 -3.37 -3.10
CA CYS A 74 -17.49 -4.71 -2.61
C CYS A 74 -18.96 -5.10 -2.89
N SER A 75 -19.18 -6.24 -3.55
CA SER A 75 -20.51 -6.72 -3.95
C SER A 75 -21.34 -7.33 -2.81
N LEU A 76 -20.84 -7.28 -1.57
CA LEU A 76 -21.53 -7.75 -0.36
C LEU A 76 -21.95 -6.59 0.57
N CYS A 77 -21.03 -5.69 0.89
CA CYS A 77 -21.31 -4.57 1.79
C CYS A 77 -21.52 -3.22 1.07
N ASN A 78 -21.34 -3.19 -0.25
CA ASN A 78 -21.44 -1.99 -1.11
C ASN A 78 -20.49 -0.85 -0.73
N LYS A 79 -19.46 -1.10 0.09
CA LYS A 79 -18.41 -0.14 0.45
C LYS A 79 -17.21 -0.21 -0.48
N LEU A 80 -16.43 0.86 -0.52
CA LEU A 80 -15.19 0.97 -1.29
C LEU A 80 -14.21 -0.14 -0.90
N VAL A 81 -13.57 -0.77 -1.89
CA VAL A 81 -12.54 -1.80 -1.67
C VAL A 81 -11.24 -1.40 -2.37
N ILE A 82 -10.20 -1.16 -1.56
CA ILE A 82 -8.85 -0.84 -2.06
C ILE A 82 -8.10 -2.11 -2.45
N LYS A 83 -8.07 -3.10 -1.56
CA LYS A 83 -7.48 -4.43 -1.81
C LYS A 83 -8.60 -5.41 -2.13
N ALA A 84 -8.96 -5.50 -3.41
CA ALA A 84 -10.08 -6.31 -3.89
C ALA A 84 -9.65 -7.75 -4.18
N LEU A 85 -10.49 -8.70 -3.77
CA LEU A 85 -10.54 -10.03 -4.36
C LEU A 85 -11.52 -10.02 -5.52
N SER A 86 -11.00 -10.23 -6.73
CA SER A 86 -11.76 -10.13 -7.98
C SER A 86 -12.10 -11.52 -8.49
N CYS A 87 -13.38 -11.76 -8.75
CA CYS A 87 -13.84 -12.96 -9.43
C CYS A 87 -13.82 -12.78 -10.96
N THR A 88 -13.76 -13.88 -11.70
CA THR A 88 -13.92 -13.91 -13.17
C THR A 88 -15.27 -13.36 -13.65
N CYS A 89 -16.28 -13.26 -12.78
CA CYS A 89 -17.56 -12.60 -13.08
C CYS A 89 -17.54 -11.07 -12.90
N SER A 90 -16.36 -10.46 -12.79
CA SER A 90 -16.16 -9.01 -12.61
C SER A 90 -16.80 -8.45 -11.34
N LYS A 91 -16.93 -9.28 -10.29
CA LYS A 91 -17.36 -8.85 -8.95
C LYS A 91 -16.16 -8.80 -8.01
N HIS A 92 -16.15 -7.77 -7.18
CA HIS A 92 -15.07 -7.46 -6.25
C HIS A 92 -15.55 -7.61 -4.81
N PHE A 93 -14.68 -8.05 -3.93
CA PHE A 93 -15.01 -8.30 -2.53
C PHE A 93 -13.87 -7.92 -1.60
N HIS A 94 -14.21 -7.49 -0.37
CA HIS A 94 -13.24 -7.48 0.73
C HIS A 94 -12.94 -8.90 1.19
N LEU A 95 -11.69 -9.15 1.62
CA LEU A 95 -11.30 -10.41 2.24
C LEU A 95 -12.19 -10.79 3.44
N TYR A 96 -12.42 -9.82 4.34
CA TYR A 96 -13.30 -10.03 5.50
C TYR A 96 -14.74 -10.38 5.11
N CYS A 97 -15.30 -9.72 4.09
CA CYS A 97 -16.67 -10.00 3.65
C CYS A 97 -16.81 -11.41 3.07
N LEU A 98 -15.79 -11.87 2.35
CA LEU A 98 -15.72 -13.24 1.84
C LEU A 98 -15.56 -14.26 2.98
N GLY A 99 -14.66 -14.00 3.93
CA GLY A 99 -14.49 -14.86 5.12
C GLY A 99 -15.76 -15.01 5.95
N ASN A 100 -16.53 -13.93 6.13
CA ASN A 100 -17.82 -13.98 6.82
C ASN A 100 -18.94 -14.67 6.03
N ALA A 101 -18.87 -14.65 4.69
CA ALA A 101 -19.83 -15.33 3.83
C ALA A 101 -19.50 -16.82 3.65
N ALA A 102 -18.29 -17.24 3.98
CA ALA A 102 -17.85 -18.63 3.90
C ALA A 102 -18.60 -19.51 4.92
N PRO A 103 -18.79 -20.81 4.63
CA PRO A 103 -19.32 -21.77 5.59
C PRO A 103 -18.48 -21.79 6.88
N LYS A 104 -19.16 -21.83 8.04
CA LYS A 104 -18.50 -21.92 9.34
C LYS A 104 -17.63 -23.19 9.40
N GLY A 105 -16.37 -23.04 9.80
CA GLY A 105 -15.41 -24.16 9.93
C GLY A 105 -14.26 -24.13 8.92
N GLN A 106 -14.27 -23.21 7.96
CA GLN A 106 -13.12 -22.98 7.06
C GLN A 106 -12.22 -21.87 7.61
N ASN A 107 -10.94 -22.19 7.86
CA ASN A 107 -9.93 -21.18 8.17
C ASN A 107 -9.42 -20.57 6.86
N LEU A 108 -9.70 -19.27 6.66
CA LEU A 108 -9.29 -18.55 5.45
C LEU A 108 -7.76 -18.50 5.26
N GLY A 109 -6.99 -18.69 6.34
CA GLY A 109 -5.52 -18.73 6.29
C GLY A 109 -4.92 -20.01 5.69
N GLU A 110 -5.71 -21.07 5.52
CA GLU A 110 -5.26 -22.34 4.94
C GLU A 110 -5.82 -22.58 3.52
N LEU A 111 -6.76 -21.73 3.10
CA LEU A 111 -7.41 -21.86 1.80
C LEU A 111 -6.61 -21.13 0.70
N THR A 112 -6.45 -21.80 -0.43
CA THR A 112 -5.87 -21.21 -1.66
C THR A 112 -6.91 -20.48 -2.49
N GLU A 113 -8.19 -20.84 -2.34
CA GLU A 113 -9.32 -20.28 -3.08
C GLU A 113 -10.60 -20.27 -2.25
N ILE A 114 -11.53 -19.37 -2.60
CA ILE A 114 -12.87 -19.31 -2.02
C ILE A 114 -13.94 -19.19 -3.12
N SER A 115 -15.07 -19.87 -2.95
CA SER A 115 -16.19 -19.79 -3.91
C SER A 115 -16.86 -18.41 -3.91
N CYS A 116 -17.02 -17.84 -5.10
CA CYS A 116 -17.71 -16.57 -5.29
C CYS A 116 -19.18 -16.65 -4.84
N PRO A 117 -19.65 -15.76 -3.93
CA PRO A 117 -21.05 -15.76 -3.51
C PRO A 117 -22.07 -15.50 -4.64
N LYS A 118 -21.63 -14.88 -5.75
CA LYS A 118 -22.49 -14.48 -6.87
C LYS A 118 -22.58 -15.51 -7.99
N CYS A 119 -21.46 -16.11 -8.40
CA CYS A 119 -21.40 -17.05 -9.53
C CYS A 119 -20.80 -18.42 -9.20
N LYS A 120 -20.42 -18.66 -7.94
CA LYS A 120 -19.82 -19.89 -7.43
C LYS A 120 -18.44 -20.29 -7.97
N HIS A 121 -17.92 -19.59 -8.98
CA HIS A 121 -16.55 -19.76 -9.46
C HIS A 121 -15.51 -19.50 -8.34
N PRO A 122 -14.38 -20.20 -8.34
CA PRO A 122 -13.32 -19.99 -7.36
C PRO A 122 -12.68 -18.61 -7.54
N ILE A 123 -12.32 -18.00 -6.40
CA ILE A 123 -11.57 -16.75 -6.31
C ILE A 123 -10.24 -17.07 -5.60
N PRO A 124 -9.08 -16.88 -6.25
CA PRO A 124 -7.78 -17.16 -5.64
C PRO A 124 -7.49 -16.18 -4.50
N LEU A 125 -6.90 -16.67 -3.41
CA LEU A 125 -6.54 -15.89 -2.21
C LEU A 125 -5.06 -15.45 -2.21
N THR A 126 -4.36 -15.62 -3.33
CA THR A 126 -2.89 -15.60 -3.49
C THR A 126 -2.15 -14.29 -3.14
N HIS A 127 -2.85 -13.21 -2.79
CA HIS A 127 -2.23 -11.90 -2.54
C HIS A 127 -2.44 -11.33 -1.13
N PHE A 128 -2.99 -12.11 -0.20
CA PHE A 128 -3.27 -11.66 1.17
C PHE A 128 -2.39 -12.35 2.21
N LEU A 129 -1.11 -12.62 1.89
CA LEU A 129 -0.16 -12.98 2.93
C LEU A 129 -0.17 -11.88 4.00
N PRO A 130 -0.53 -12.20 5.25
CA PRO A 130 -0.52 -11.21 6.30
C PRO A 130 0.94 -10.87 6.60
N THR A 131 1.40 -9.67 6.21
CA THR A 131 2.45 -9.01 6.99
C THR A 131 1.91 -8.91 8.40
N GLN A 132 2.55 -9.63 9.31
CA GLN A 132 2.02 -10.04 10.60
C GLN A 132 1.11 -8.99 11.23
N SER A 133 -0.16 -9.35 11.41
CA SER A 133 -1.08 -8.60 12.25
C SER A 133 -0.43 -8.53 13.63
N GLN A 134 0.06 -7.35 14.02
CA GLN A 134 0.36 -7.07 15.41
C GLN A 134 -0.92 -7.37 16.18
N ARG A 135 -0.90 -8.53 16.84
CA ARG A 135 -1.91 -8.99 17.76
C ARG A 135 -2.01 -7.89 18.82
N ARG A 136 -2.99 -7.00 18.68
CA ARG A 136 -3.32 -6.02 19.72
C ARG A 136 -3.72 -6.81 20.96
N LYS A 137 -2.74 -7.08 21.82
CA LYS A 137 -2.96 -7.57 23.16
C LYS A 137 -3.68 -6.42 23.86
N ARG A 138 -5.01 -6.53 23.96
CA ARG A 138 -5.78 -5.72 24.91
C ARG A 138 -5.20 -6.04 26.29
N SER A 139 -4.28 -5.23 26.78
CA SER A 139 -3.98 -5.17 28.20
C SER A 139 -5.21 -4.55 28.85
N ASN A 140 -6.00 -5.38 29.52
CA ASN A 140 -6.92 -4.89 30.53
C ASN A 140 -6.02 -4.41 31.68
N SER A 141 -5.80 -3.11 31.77
CA SER A 141 -5.32 -2.48 33.00
C SER A 141 -6.58 -2.16 33.80
N ASP A 142 -6.93 -3.08 34.69
CA ASP A 142 -7.86 -2.82 35.78
C ASP A 142 -7.16 -1.84 36.75
N GLU A 143 -7.75 -0.66 36.94
CA GLU A 143 -7.61 0.18 38.13
C GLU A 143 -8.84 -0.02 39.03
#